data_AF-A0A2E3NX94-F1
#
_entry.id   AF-A0A2E3NX94-F1
#
_cell.length_a   1.000
_cell.length_b   1.000
_cell.length_c   1.000
_cell.angle_alpha   90.00
_cell.angle_beta   90.00
_cell.angle_gamma   90.00
#
_symmetry.space_group_name_H-M   'P 1'
#
loop_
_entity.id
_entity.type
_entity.pdbx_description
1 polymer ?
#
loop_
_entity_poly.entity_id
_entity_poly.type
_entity_poly.pdbx_seq_one_letter_code
_entity_poly.pdbx_strand_id
1 'polypeptide(L)'
;MLGHEYVPIGIFALIALSFPILTFFAGRFFRPNNENALKNSTYECGEVPVGEAHIQFHFQYYMFAILFVVFDLVVVFLILWVQVYLVLSVAAKVIMMLFLLITLLGLWYAFRKEDVIWI
;
A
#
# COMPACT_ATOMS: atom_id res chain seq x y z
N MET A 1 -2.64 -19.47 25.55
CA MET A 1 -1.49 -18.58 25.78
C MET A 1 -1.46 -17.44 24.76
N LEU A 2 -1.60 -17.68 23.44
CA LEU A 2 -1.69 -16.61 22.42
C LEU A 2 -2.90 -15.67 22.58
N GLY A 3 -4.05 -16.18 23.04
CA GLY A 3 -5.29 -15.38 23.13
C GLY A 3 -5.17 -14.10 23.97
N HIS A 4 -4.44 -14.14 25.10
CA HIS A 4 -4.28 -12.95 25.93
C HIS A 4 -3.36 -11.88 25.30
N GLU A 5 -2.44 -12.27 24.42
CA GLU A 5 -1.52 -11.35 23.74
C GLU A 5 -2.17 -10.66 22.54
N TYR A 6 -3.06 -11.35 21.82
CA TYR A 6 -3.75 -10.79 20.64
C TYR A 6 -5.08 -10.07 20.97
N VAL A 7 -5.71 -10.37 22.11
CA VAL A 7 -6.95 -9.68 22.52
C VAL A 7 -6.78 -8.14 22.59
N PRO A 8 -5.70 -7.59 23.18
CA PRO A 8 -5.45 -6.14 23.16
C PRO A 8 -5.33 -5.57 21.74
N ILE A 9 -4.69 -6.30 20.82
CA ILE A 9 -4.54 -5.89 19.41
C ILE A 9 -5.91 -5.86 18.72
N GLY A 10 -6.74 -6.88 18.95
CA GLY A 10 -8.10 -6.93 18.41
C GLY A 10 -8.99 -5.80 18.92
N ILE A 11 -8.93 -5.52 20.24
CA ILE A 11 -9.65 -4.39 20.84
C ILE A 11 -9.16 -3.06 20.26
N PHE A 12 -7.84 -2.88 20.14
CA PHE A 12 -7.26 -1.67 19.55
C PHE A 12 -7.69 -1.48 18.10
N ALA A 13 -7.63 -2.52 17.27
CA ALA A 13 -8.07 -2.47 15.88
C ALA A 13 -9.56 -2.12 15.76
N LEU A 14 -10.40 -2.68 16.63
CA LEU A 14 -11.84 -2.37 16.67
C LEU A 14 -12.08 -0.90 17.02
N ILE A 15 -11.40 -0.38 18.03
CA ILE A 15 -11.49 1.03 18.41
C ILE A 15 -11.01 1.92 17.27
N ALA A 16 -9.83 1.62 16.70
CA ALA A 16 -9.22 2.40 15.63
C ALA A 16 -10.09 2.46 14.37
N LEU A 17 -10.74 1.34 13.99
CA LEU A 17 -11.67 1.29 12.86
C LEU A 17 -13.01 1.97 13.18
N SER A 18 -13.49 1.87 14.42
CA SER A 18 -14.74 2.51 14.84
C SER A 18 -14.64 4.03 14.88
N PHE A 19 -13.46 4.58 15.22
CA PHE A 19 -13.26 6.02 15.41
C PHE A 19 -13.56 6.88 14.16
N PRO A 20 -13.02 6.61 12.95
CA PRO A 20 -13.37 7.39 11.76
C PRO A 20 -14.85 7.26 11.38
N ILE A 21 -15.45 6.10 11.62
CA ILE A 21 -16.88 5.86 11.36
C ILE A 21 -17.72 6.73 12.30
N LEU A 22 -17.45 6.67 13.60
CA LEU A 22 -18.17 7.44 14.61
C LEU A 22 -18.01 8.95 14.40
N THR A 23 -16.79 9.41 14.12
CA THR A 23 -16.54 10.84 13.88
C THR A 23 -17.16 11.33 12.58
N PHE A 24 -17.21 10.51 11.53
CA PHE A 24 -17.94 10.82 10.30
C PHE A 24 -19.44 11.03 10.57
N PHE A 25 -20.09 10.11 11.30
CA PHE A 25 -21.51 10.23 11.62
C PHE A 25 -21.80 11.35 12.62
N ALA A 26 -20.95 11.56 13.62
CA ALA A 26 -21.05 12.71 14.52
C ALA A 26 -20.95 14.02 13.74
N GLY A 27 -19.98 14.12 12.82
CA GLY A 27 -19.84 15.26 11.93
C GLY A 27 -21.09 15.52 11.08
N ARG A 28 -21.72 14.47 10.54
CA ARG A 28 -23.00 14.58 9.80
C ARG A 28 -24.15 15.10 10.68
N PHE A 29 -24.18 14.71 11.96
CA PHE A 29 -25.24 15.13 12.90
C PHE A 29 -25.10 16.59 13.34
N PHE A 30 -23.88 17.06 13.62
CA PHE A 30 -23.64 18.44 14.09
C PHE A 30 -23.50 19.47 12.96
N ARG A 31 -23.26 19.03 11.72
CA ARG A 31 -23.12 19.91 10.54
C ARG A 31 -24.46 20.53 10.14
N PRO A 32 -24.50 21.84 9.82
CA PRO A 32 -25.64 22.44 9.13
C PRO A 32 -25.89 21.75 7.77
N ASN A 33 -27.11 21.27 7.55
CA ASN A 33 -27.49 20.69 6.25
C ASN A 33 -28.04 21.79 5.33
N ASN A 34 -27.18 22.35 4.46
CA ASN A 34 -27.57 23.33 3.44
C ASN A 34 -27.13 22.83 2.06
N GLU A 35 -27.94 21.92 1.53
CA GLU A 35 -27.77 21.31 0.21
C GLU A 35 -28.06 22.35 -0.88
N ASN A 36 -27.17 22.43 -1.87
CA ASN A 36 -27.29 23.35 -3.00
C ASN A 36 -26.76 22.61 -4.23
N ALA A 37 -27.44 22.76 -5.37
CA ALA A 37 -27.02 22.17 -6.64
C ALA A 37 -25.55 22.51 -6.99
N LEU A 38 -25.12 23.76 -6.76
CA LEU A 38 -23.75 24.21 -7.01
C LEU A 38 -22.71 23.61 -6.03
N LYS A 39 -23.12 23.24 -4.80
CA LYS A 39 -22.22 22.56 -3.85
C LYS A 39 -22.04 21.08 -4.18
N ASN A 40 -23.01 20.50 -4.88
CA ASN A 40 -23.04 19.10 -5.27
C ASN A 40 -22.51 18.87 -6.70
N SER A 41 -22.20 19.93 -7.45
CA SER A 41 -21.54 19.84 -8.75
C SER A 41 -20.02 19.69 -8.61
N THR A 42 -19.40 19.05 -9.60
CA THR A 42 -17.93 18.97 -9.72
C THR A 42 -17.32 20.36 -9.79
N TYR A 43 -16.19 20.55 -9.12
CA TYR A 43 -15.44 21.81 -9.14
C TYR A 43 -14.66 21.95 -10.45
N GLU A 44 -14.95 23.02 -11.21
CA GLU A 44 -14.27 23.37 -12.48
C GLU A 44 -13.96 24.89 -12.51
N CYS A 45 -13.40 25.42 -11.42
CA CYS A 45 -13.04 26.85 -11.29
C CYS A 45 -14.18 27.87 -11.60
N GLY A 46 -15.44 27.45 -11.48
CA GLY A 46 -16.63 28.27 -11.74
C GLY A 46 -17.33 28.00 -13.08
N GLU A 47 -16.73 27.15 -13.93
CA GLU A 47 -17.30 26.75 -15.21
C GLU A 47 -18.12 25.46 -15.11
N VAL A 48 -18.89 25.14 -16.16
CA VAL A 48 -19.59 23.86 -16.27
C VAL A 48 -18.61 22.81 -16.80
N PRO A 49 -18.43 21.66 -16.12
CA PRO A 49 -17.58 20.58 -16.62
C PRO A 49 -18.00 20.17 -18.03
N VAL A 50 -17.05 20.13 -18.96
CA VAL A 50 -17.29 19.74 -20.36
C VAL A 50 -16.55 18.44 -20.65
N GLY A 51 -17.28 17.47 -21.20
CA GLY A 51 -16.72 16.18 -21.63
C GLY A 51 -16.66 15.15 -20.51
N GLU A 52 -16.11 13.99 -20.87
CA GLU A 52 -15.87 12.89 -19.94
C GLU A 52 -14.50 13.03 -19.29
N ALA A 53 -14.38 12.69 -18.00
CA ALA A 53 -13.11 12.69 -17.27
C ALA A 53 -12.24 11.47 -17.63
N HIS A 54 -11.98 11.27 -18.92
CA HIS A 54 -11.06 10.23 -19.41
C HIS A 54 -9.62 10.71 -19.27
N ILE A 55 -8.95 10.25 -18.21
CA ILE A 55 -7.52 10.43 -18.04
C ILE A 55 -6.81 9.24 -18.67
N GLN A 56 -5.78 9.51 -19.49
CA GLN A 56 -4.85 8.47 -19.91
C GLN A 56 -3.99 8.07 -18.71
N PHE A 57 -4.32 6.93 -18.09
CA PHE A 57 -3.49 6.39 -17.03
C PHE A 57 -2.14 5.97 -17.60
N HIS A 58 -1.08 6.61 -17.12
CA HIS A 58 0.28 6.25 -17.47
C HIS A 58 0.58 4.82 -16.98
N PHE A 59 1.10 3.99 -17.89
CA PHE A 59 1.47 2.60 -17.58
C PHE A 59 2.55 2.49 -16.48
N GLN A 60 3.26 3.59 -16.20
CA GLN A 60 4.28 3.68 -15.15
C GLN A 60 3.75 3.29 -13.75
N TYR A 61 2.50 3.62 -13.41
CA TYR A 61 1.92 3.24 -12.13
C TYR A 61 1.78 1.72 -11.96
N TYR A 62 1.47 1.02 -13.06
CA TYR A 62 1.38 -0.43 -13.08
C TYR A 62 2.75 -1.09 -12.91
N MET A 63 3.78 -0.55 -13.57
CA MET A 63 5.16 -1.03 -13.41
C MET A 63 5.64 -0.88 -11.97
N PHE A 64 5.40 0.29 -11.36
CA PHE A 64 5.71 0.52 -9.95
C PHE A 64 5.02 -0.49 -9.02
N ALA A 65 3.74 -0.78 -9.25
CA ALA A 65 2.99 -1.75 -8.45
C ALA A 65 3.60 -3.17 -8.52
N ILE A 66 4.00 -3.63 -9.72
CA ILE A 66 4.66 -4.93 -9.88
C ILE A 66 6.02 -4.94 -9.17
N LEU A 67 6.84 -3.90 -9.36
CA LEU A 67 8.16 -3.79 -8.72
C LEU A 67 8.02 -3.79 -7.20
N PHE A 68 7.06 -3.06 -6.66
CA PHE A 68 6.75 -3.02 -5.25
C PHE A 68 6.38 -4.41 -4.71
N VAL A 69 5.48 -5.14 -5.39
CA VAL A 69 5.07 -6.49 -4.96
C VAL A 69 6.24 -7.47 -4.97
N VAL A 70 7.10 -7.42 -6.00
CA VAL A 70 8.29 -8.27 -6.07
C VAL A 70 9.28 -7.93 -4.94
N PHE A 71 9.51 -6.65 -4.68
CA PHE A 71 10.36 -6.21 -3.58
C PHE A 71 9.80 -6.60 -2.21
N ASP A 72 8.49 -6.48 -1.99
CA ASP A 72 7.82 -6.86 -0.75
C ASP A 72 8.00 -8.36 -0.45
N LEU A 73 7.90 -9.21 -1.49
CA LEU A 73 8.21 -10.64 -1.37
C LEU A 73 9.66 -10.90 -0.91
N VAL A 74 10.63 -10.14 -1.43
CA VAL A 74 12.04 -10.26 -0.98
C VAL A 74 12.16 -9.97 0.51
N VAL A 75 11.49 -8.91 0.99
CA VAL A 75 11.51 -8.53 2.41
C VAL A 75 10.87 -9.63 3.28
N VAL A 76 9.74 -10.20 2.86
CA VAL A 76 9.10 -11.32 3.57
C VAL A 76 10.07 -12.50 3.71
N PHE A 77 10.75 -12.91 2.63
CA PHE A 77 11.75 -13.98 2.70
C PHE A 77 12.93 -13.63 3.59
N LEU A 78 13.38 -12.37 3.59
CA LEU A 78 14.48 -11.91 4.45
C LEU A 78 14.08 -11.98 5.93
N ILE A 79 12.87 -11.53 6.29
CA ILE A 79 12.36 -11.61 7.67
C ILE A 79 12.32 -13.07 8.13
N LEU A 80 11.74 -13.96 7.32
CA LEU A 80 11.70 -15.40 7.64
C LEU A 80 13.10 -15.98 7.80
N TRP A 81 14.03 -15.60 6.92
CA TRP A 81 15.41 -16.07 6.98
C TRP A 81 16.11 -15.61 8.27
N VAL A 82 15.93 -14.36 8.68
CA VAL A 82 16.47 -13.82 9.94
C VAL A 82 15.93 -14.59 11.15
N GLN A 83 14.64 -14.94 11.17
CA GLN A 83 14.03 -15.68 12.28
C GLN A 83 14.68 -17.06 12.50
N VAL A 84 15.16 -17.73 11.45
CA VAL A 84 15.76 -19.07 11.54
C VAL A 84 17.27 -19.10 11.28
N TYR A 85 17.92 -17.94 11.16
CA TYR A 85 19.30 -17.84 10.69
C TYR A 85 20.31 -18.65 11.52
N LEU A 86 20.15 -18.67 12.85
CA LEU A 86 21.06 -19.35 13.75
C LEU A 86 21.00 -20.88 13.65
N VAL A 87 19.84 -21.44 13.29
CA VAL A 87 19.62 -22.89 13.22
C VAL A 87 19.80 -23.48 11.82
N LEU A 88 19.91 -22.63 10.79
CA LEU A 88 20.10 -23.05 9.41
C LEU A 88 21.52 -23.60 9.15
N SER A 89 21.60 -24.65 8.33
CA SER A 89 22.87 -25.17 7.81
C SER A 89 23.55 -24.14 6.91
N VAL A 90 24.88 -24.25 6.76
CA VAL A 90 25.65 -23.38 5.85
C VAL A 90 25.14 -23.47 4.41
N ALA A 91 24.77 -24.67 3.96
CA ALA A 91 24.20 -24.87 2.63
C ALA A 91 22.90 -24.07 2.42
N ALA A 92 21.98 -24.10 3.39
CA ALA A 92 20.73 -23.36 3.29
C ALA A 92 20.95 -21.84 3.31
N LYS A 93 21.93 -21.35 4.07
CA LYS A 93 22.34 -19.93 4.06
C LYS A 93 22.87 -19.50 2.70
N VAL A 94 23.69 -20.33 2.05
CA VAL A 94 24.23 -20.06 0.71
C VAL A 94 23.11 -20.04 -0.33
N ILE A 95 22.17 -20.99 -0.28
CA ILE A 95 21.01 -21.02 -1.19
C ILE A 95 20.17 -19.74 -1.04
N MET A 96 19.89 -19.31 0.20
CA MET A 96 19.15 -18.06 0.43
C MET A 96 19.91 -16.83 -0.07
N MET A 97 21.24 -16.81 0.09
CA MET A 97 22.07 -15.72 -0.43
C MET A 97 22.06 -15.67 -1.97
N LEU A 98 22.11 -16.83 -2.64
CA LEU A 98 21.96 -16.92 -4.10
C LEU A 98 20.57 -16.47 -4.56
N PHE A 99 19.51 -16.89 -3.86
CA PHE A 99 18.14 -16.44 -4.14
C PHE A 99 18.05 -14.90 -4.07
N LEU A 100 18.52 -14.29 -2.97
CA LEU A 100 18.51 -12.84 -2.80
C LEU A 100 19.31 -12.14 -3.90
N LEU A 101 20.49 -12.66 -4.26
CA LEU A 101 21.34 -12.07 -5.29
C LEU A 101 20.64 -12.09 -6.65
N ILE A 102 20.01 -13.21 -7.04
CA ILE A 102 19.29 -13.32 -8.31
C ILE A 102 18.09 -12.37 -8.34
N THR A 103 17.30 -12.30 -7.26
CA THR A 103 16.13 -11.42 -7.22
C THR A 103 16.52 -9.94 -7.22
N LEU A 104 17.57 -9.57 -6.47
CA LEU A 104 18.09 -8.20 -6.47
C LEU A 104 18.68 -7.80 -7.81
N LEU A 105 19.35 -8.71 -8.53
CA LEU A 105 19.80 -8.45 -9.90
C LEU A 105 18.62 -8.23 -10.86
N GLY A 106 17.55 -9.01 -10.73
CA GLY A 106 16.31 -8.81 -11.50
C GLY A 106 15.68 -7.45 -11.22
N LEU A 107 15.59 -7.06 -9.95
CA LEU A 107 15.09 -5.76 -9.53
C LEU A 107 15.97 -4.61 -10.04
N TRP A 108 17.28 -4.76 -9.93
CA TRP A 108 18.25 -3.79 -10.45
C TRP A 108 18.14 -3.62 -11.97
N TYR A 109 18.01 -4.71 -12.72
CA TYR A 109 17.78 -4.66 -14.16
C TYR A 109 16.47 -3.95 -14.50
N ALA A 110 15.39 -4.25 -13.77
CA ALA A 110 14.09 -3.62 -14.01
C ALA A 110 14.15 -2.10 -13.77
N PHE A 111 14.79 -1.66 -12.69
CA PHE A 111 15.03 -0.23 -12.43
C PHE A 111 15.88 0.45 -13.51
N ARG A 112 16.88 -0.26 -14.05
CA ARG A 112 17.72 0.27 -15.13
C ARG A 112 16.98 0.39 -16.47
N LYS A 113 15.98 -0.47 -16.70
CA LYS A 113 15.20 -0.46 -17.94
C LYS A 113 14.11 0.61 -17.93
N GLU A 114 13.62 0.95 -16.75
CA GLU A 114 12.67 2.05 -16.54
C GLU A 114 13.44 3.37 -16.42
N ASP A 115 13.99 3.85 -17.55
CA ASP A 115 14.83 5.06 -17.60
C ASP A 115 14.10 6.35 -17.15
N VAL A 116 12.77 6.34 -17.06
CA VAL A 116 12.03 7.50 -16.55
C VAL A 116 10.71 7.11 -15.86
N ILE A 117 10.77 7.00 -14.53
CA ILE A 117 9.60 7.05 -13.65
C ILE A 117 9.44 8.52 -13.26
N TRP A 118 8.63 9.26 -14.02
CA TRP A 118 8.18 10.58 -13.56
C TRP A 118 7.03 10.34 -12.59
N ILE A 119 7.21 10.74 -11.33
CA ILE A 119 6.11 10.87 -10.36
C ILE A 119 5.44 12.21 -10.60
#